data_AF-A0A452Y1Q4-F1
#
_entry.id   AF-A0A452Y1Q4-F1
#
_cell.length_a   1.000
_cell.length_b   1.000
_cell.length_c   1.000
_cell.angle_alpha   90.00
_cell.angle_beta   90.00
_cell.angle_gamma   90.00
#
_symmetry.space_group_name_H-M   'P 1'
#
loop_
_entity.id
_entity.type
_entity.pdbx_description
1 polymer ?
#
loop_
_entity_poly.entity_id
_entity_poly.type
_entity_poly.pdbx_seq_one_letter_code
_entity_poly.pdbx_strand_id
1 'polypeptide(L)'
;YAPIPRDVPDAANGGPMTTSPKKLFWINKRILVPMETHVLEREMLKSDRSYILDCGTEIFLWIGMTTLVSEKKTSATALEEYVHLQGRSSIGRTVIMTEGHEIVDFKLHFQHWPKNVVQKLYEAGRQKVAAIFKHQGYDVAEIPDDKPRQLISSNGCLKVWLVDRGCVTLLCTEEQEQLYNGDCYIIQYSYAEDGKDYHLFLAWFGQDSVQEDRVATVSLMSSMADSVKGRAVVGQVLEGREPELFFLVFKSLIIFKGWQEYCI
;
A
#
# COMPACT_ATOMS: atom_id res chain seq x y z
N TYR A 1 42.19 5.03 -32.09
CA TYR A 1 41.74 6.34 -31.59
C TYR A 1 40.25 6.26 -31.32
N ALA A 2 39.86 6.20 -30.05
CA ALA A 2 38.47 6.30 -29.62
C ALA A 2 38.22 7.74 -29.13
N PRO A 3 37.08 8.39 -29.44
CA PRO A 3 36.83 9.76 -29.04
C PRO A 3 36.43 9.85 -27.56
N ILE A 4 37.02 10.82 -26.88
CA ILE A 4 36.76 11.19 -25.47
C ILE A 4 35.45 12.00 -25.40
N PRO A 5 34.46 11.60 -24.57
CA PRO A 5 33.33 12.47 -24.24
C PRO A 5 33.74 13.57 -23.27
N ARG A 6 33.39 14.81 -23.62
CA ARG A 6 33.69 16.05 -22.90
C ARG A 6 32.86 16.18 -21.62
N ASP A 7 33.48 16.70 -20.55
CA ASP A 7 32.81 17.16 -19.34
C ASP A 7 31.85 18.32 -19.61
N VAL A 8 30.65 18.24 -19.05
CA VAL A 8 29.72 19.37 -18.86
C VAL A 8 28.93 19.13 -17.57
N PRO A 9 28.42 20.18 -16.90
CA PRO A 9 28.90 20.61 -15.60
C PRO A 9 27.98 20.16 -14.47
N ASP A 10 28.58 20.18 -13.28
CA ASP A 10 27.93 20.07 -11.98
C ASP A 10 26.70 20.98 -11.88
N ALA A 11 25.53 20.37 -11.75
CA ALA A 11 24.28 21.03 -11.38
C ALA A 11 23.70 20.31 -10.16
N ALA A 12 24.43 20.40 -9.05
CA ALA A 12 23.83 20.38 -7.74
C ALA A 12 22.83 21.55 -7.64
N ASN A 13 21.55 21.25 -7.88
CA ASN A 13 20.41 21.99 -7.36
C ASN A 13 19.17 21.09 -7.45
N GLY A 14 19.09 20.13 -6.52
CA GLY A 14 17.84 19.47 -6.19
C GLY A 14 16.91 20.45 -5.48
N GLY A 15 16.32 21.38 -6.25
CA GLY A 15 15.12 22.08 -5.80
C GLY A 15 13.99 21.06 -5.57
N PRO A 16 13.03 21.35 -4.67
CA PRO A 16 11.90 20.45 -4.44
C PRO A 16 11.22 20.18 -5.78
N MET A 17 11.06 18.89 -6.13
CA MET A 17 10.22 18.46 -7.26
C MET A 17 8.91 19.24 -7.16
N THR A 18 8.71 20.18 -8.08
CA THR A 18 7.50 21.00 -8.10
C THR A 18 6.35 20.09 -8.48
N THR A 19 5.69 19.52 -7.48
CA THR A 19 4.44 18.77 -7.66
C THR A 19 3.43 19.74 -8.22
N SER A 20 2.93 19.48 -9.43
CA SER A 20 1.84 20.24 -10.03
C SER A 20 0.71 20.42 -9.00
N PRO A 21 0.12 21.61 -8.85
CA PRO A 21 -0.93 21.83 -7.87
C PRO A 21 -2.10 20.89 -8.16
N LYS A 22 -2.48 20.12 -7.15
CA LYS A 22 -3.62 19.19 -7.22
C LYS A 22 -4.89 20.00 -7.41
N LYS A 23 -5.81 19.50 -8.24
CA LYS A 23 -7.09 20.15 -8.51
C LYS A 23 -8.23 19.22 -8.09
N LEU A 24 -9.07 19.68 -7.17
CA LEU A 24 -10.28 18.97 -6.76
C LEU A 24 -11.50 19.67 -7.36
N PHE A 25 -12.37 18.89 -7.98
CA PHE A 25 -13.67 19.34 -8.51
C PHE A 25 -14.77 18.49 -7.90
N TRP A 26 -15.92 19.08 -7.63
CA TRP A 26 -17.16 18.31 -7.45
C TRP A 26 -18.03 18.43 -8.69
N ILE A 27 -18.82 17.40 -8.98
CA ILE A 27 -19.59 17.28 -10.20
C ILE A 27 -21.04 17.68 -9.91
N ASN A 28 -21.53 18.72 -10.58
CA ASN A 28 -22.91 19.16 -10.54
C ASN A 28 -23.57 18.97 -11.90
N LYS A 29 -24.38 17.93 -12.09
CA LYS A 29 -25.08 17.69 -13.36
C LYS A 29 -24.15 17.81 -14.59
N ARG A 30 -22.97 17.19 -14.52
CA ARG A 30 -21.86 17.19 -15.52
C ARG A 30 -20.91 18.38 -15.47
N ILE A 31 -21.26 19.46 -14.79
CA ILE A 31 -20.40 20.64 -14.67
C ILE A 31 -19.38 20.40 -13.54
N LEU A 32 -18.10 20.62 -13.83
CA LEU A 32 -17.04 20.57 -12.84
C LEU A 32 -16.96 21.90 -12.10
N VAL A 33 -17.17 21.86 -10.80
CA VAL A 33 -17.06 23.04 -9.93
C VAL A 33 -15.76 22.91 -9.13
N PRO A 34 -14.77 23.80 -9.35
CA PRO A 34 -13.48 23.73 -8.66
C PRO A 34 -13.65 24.00 -7.16
N MET A 35 -12.86 23.30 -6.35
CA MET A 35 -12.73 23.56 -4.92
C MET A 35 -11.39 24.26 -4.67
N GLU A 36 -11.44 25.54 -4.32
CA GLU A 36 -10.24 26.31 -3.99
C GLU A 36 -9.72 25.90 -2.60
N THR A 37 -8.72 25.04 -2.58
CA THR A 37 -8.01 24.69 -1.36
C THR A 37 -6.55 24.34 -1.64
N HIS A 38 -5.69 24.62 -0.67
CA HIS A 38 -4.28 24.22 -0.67
C HIS A 38 -4.05 22.90 0.10
N VAL A 39 -5.05 22.46 0.86
CA VAL A 39 -5.03 21.23 1.68
C VAL A 39 -6.30 20.41 1.41
N LEU A 40 -6.13 19.11 1.16
CA LEU A 40 -7.25 18.20 0.94
C LEU A 40 -7.60 17.49 2.25
N GLU A 41 -8.84 17.62 2.70
CA GLU A 41 -9.39 16.96 3.90
C GLU A 41 -10.53 16.00 3.50
N ARG A 42 -10.73 14.91 4.25
CA ARG A 42 -11.77 13.91 3.91
C ARG A 42 -13.17 14.53 3.95
N GLU A 43 -13.38 15.48 4.83
CA GLU A 43 -14.66 16.16 5.12
C GLU A 43 -15.19 16.95 3.91
N MET A 44 -14.32 17.24 2.94
CA MET A 44 -14.65 17.87 1.66
C MET A 44 -15.48 16.96 0.76
N LEU A 45 -15.32 15.64 0.87
CA LEU A 45 -16.01 14.66 0.05
C LEU A 45 -17.37 14.31 0.69
N LYS A 46 -18.46 14.82 0.12
CA LYS A 46 -19.81 14.54 0.60
C LYS A 46 -20.38 13.28 -0.04
N SER A 47 -21.01 12.43 0.76
CA SER A 47 -21.53 11.12 0.36
C SER A 47 -22.63 11.18 -0.73
N ASP A 48 -23.27 12.34 -0.90
CA ASP A 48 -24.32 12.59 -1.89
C ASP A 48 -23.77 13.15 -3.21
N ARG A 49 -22.44 13.24 -3.39
CA ARG A 49 -21.80 13.87 -4.55
C ARG A 49 -20.66 13.04 -5.10
N SER A 50 -20.25 13.38 -6.33
CA SER A 50 -19.07 12.81 -6.99
C SER A 50 -18.01 13.88 -7.24
N TYR A 51 -16.74 13.49 -7.22
CA TYR A 51 -15.59 14.38 -7.22
C TYR A 51 -14.49 13.88 -8.16
N ILE A 52 -13.82 14.80 -8.86
CA ILE A 52 -12.61 14.53 -9.64
C ILE A 52 -11.42 15.13 -8.92
N LEU A 53 -10.40 14.32 -8.63
CA LEU A 53 -9.11 14.78 -8.14
C LEU A 53 -8.06 14.56 -9.23
N ASP A 54 -7.52 15.66 -9.77
CA ASP A 54 -6.42 15.65 -10.74
C ASP A 54 -5.09 15.95 -10.05
N CYS A 55 -4.22 14.93 -10.02
CA CYS A 55 -2.89 14.98 -9.42
C CYS A 55 -1.78 15.15 -10.48
N GLY A 56 -2.11 15.50 -11.72
CA GLY A 56 -1.13 15.70 -12.79
C GLY A 56 -0.73 14.42 -13.51
N THR A 57 -0.27 13.39 -12.78
CA THR A 57 -0.06 12.06 -13.37
C THR A 57 -1.36 11.27 -13.36
N GLU A 58 -2.05 11.24 -12.22
CA GLU A 58 -3.25 10.44 -12.00
C GLU A 58 -4.50 11.30 -11.83
N ILE A 59 -5.64 10.76 -12.25
CA ILE A 59 -6.95 11.38 -12.08
C ILE A 59 -7.86 10.37 -11.38
N PHE A 60 -8.44 10.76 -10.26
CA PHE A 60 -9.35 9.94 -9.49
C PHE A 60 -10.77 10.46 -9.63
N LEU A 61 -11.73 9.58 -9.91
CA LEU A 61 -13.15 9.85 -9.75
C LEU A 61 -13.62 9.16 -8.47
N TRP A 62 -14.00 9.94 -7.46
CA TRP A 62 -14.60 9.47 -6.22
C TRP A 62 -16.11 9.68 -6.26
N ILE A 63 -16.89 8.63 -6.02
CA ILE A 63 -18.35 8.65 -6.07
C ILE A 63 -18.89 8.42 -4.66
N GLY A 64 -19.61 9.39 -4.11
CA GLY A 64 -20.26 9.26 -2.80
C GLY A 64 -21.29 8.13 -2.78
N MET A 65 -21.40 7.43 -1.64
CA MET A 65 -22.23 6.23 -1.50
C MET A 65 -23.71 6.52 -1.74
N THR A 66 -24.19 7.69 -1.32
CA THR A 66 -25.58 8.14 -1.44
C THR A 66 -25.86 8.96 -2.71
N THR A 67 -24.90 9.07 -3.63
CA THR A 67 -25.09 9.72 -4.93
C THR A 67 -26.16 9.00 -5.76
N LEU A 68 -27.03 9.75 -6.45
CA LEU A 68 -28.10 9.17 -7.28
C LEU A 68 -27.53 8.41 -8.49
N VAL A 69 -28.20 7.34 -8.91
CA VAL A 69 -27.76 6.51 -10.07
C VAL A 69 -27.64 7.34 -11.35
N SER A 70 -28.54 8.31 -11.56
CA SER A 70 -28.48 9.25 -12.67
C SER A 70 -27.19 10.08 -12.65
N GLU A 71 -26.80 10.57 -11.47
CA GLU A 71 -25.60 11.40 -11.27
C GLU A 71 -24.31 10.58 -11.39
N LYS A 72 -24.31 9.30 -11.00
CA LYS A 72 -23.16 8.40 -11.20
C LYS A 72 -22.81 8.25 -12.69
N LYS A 73 -23.82 8.06 -13.55
CA LYS A 73 -23.62 8.01 -15.02
C LYS A 73 -23.06 9.32 -15.54
N THR A 74 -23.64 10.45 -15.10
CA THR A 74 -23.18 11.78 -15.50
C THR A 74 -21.73 12.05 -15.05
N SER A 75 -21.33 11.52 -13.90
CA SER A 75 -19.99 11.68 -13.34
C SER A 75 -18.92 10.94 -14.15
N ALA A 76 -19.21 9.73 -14.62
CA ALA A 76 -18.33 9.00 -15.52
C ALA A 76 -18.13 9.75 -16.85
N THR A 77 -19.21 10.28 -17.44
CA THR A 77 -19.11 11.09 -18.66
C THR A 77 -18.31 12.38 -18.43
N ALA A 78 -18.52 13.07 -17.31
CA ALA A 78 -17.76 14.29 -16.98
C ALA A 78 -16.25 14.01 -16.82
N LEU A 79 -15.89 12.84 -16.31
CA LEU A 79 -14.50 12.39 -16.22
C LEU A 79 -13.87 12.16 -17.60
N GLU A 80 -14.58 11.45 -18.50
CA GLU A 80 -14.13 11.22 -19.87
C GLU A 80 -13.87 12.53 -20.62
N GLU A 81 -14.80 13.49 -20.49
CA GLU A 81 -14.68 14.82 -21.08
C GLU A 81 -13.49 15.60 -20.50
N TYR A 82 -13.30 15.55 -19.18
CA TYR A 82 -12.19 16.22 -18.52
C TYR A 82 -10.84 15.67 -18.98
N VAL A 83 -10.69 14.34 -19.04
CA VAL A 83 -9.46 13.68 -19.52
C VAL A 83 -9.16 14.07 -20.96
N HIS A 84 -10.19 14.10 -21.82
CA HIS A 84 -10.06 14.52 -23.21
C HIS A 84 -9.62 15.99 -23.33
N LEU A 85 -10.21 16.89 -22.56
CA LEU A 85 -9.85 18.32 -22.55
C LEU A 85 -8.41 18.59 -22.06
N GLN A 86 -7.90 17.78 -21.14
CA GLN A 86 -6.51 17.88 -20.67
C GLN A 86 -5.49 17.33 -21.68
N GLY A 87 -5.92 16.82 -22.85
CA GLY A 87 -5.03 16.29 -23.87
C GLY A 87 -4.27 15.02 -23.45
N ARG A 88 -4.76 14.31 -22.43
CA ARG A 88 -4.13 13.08 -21.94
C ARG A 88 -4.66 11.90 -22.76
N SER A 89 -3.78 11.27 -23.53
CA SER A 89 -4.11 10.05 -24.26
C SER A 89 -4.44 8.93 -23.26
N SER A 90 -5.67 8.43 -23.34
CA SER A 90 -6.24 7.34 -22.53
C SER A 90 -5.33 6.11 -22.58
N ILE A 91 -4.94 5.50 -21.45
CA ILE A 91 -5.64 4.30 -20.94
C ILE A 91 -5.19 3.92 -19.49
N GLY A 92 -4.20 4.59 -18.89
CA GLY A 92 -3.49 4.04 -17.72
C GLY A 92 -3.57 4.77 -16.38
N ARG A 93 -4.19 5.95 -16.27
CA ARG A 93 -4.04 6.80 -15.05
C ARG A 93 -5.34 7.37 -14.48
N THR A 94 -6.48 6.85 -14.92
CA THR A 94 -7.80 7.22 -14.39
C THR A 94 -8.32 6.10 -13.50
N VAL A 95 -8.61 6.40 -12.24
CA VAL A 95 -9.11 5.42 -11.26
C VAL A 95 -10.49 5.86 -10.77
N ILE A 96 -11.48 4.99 -10.91
CA ILE A 96 -12.85 5.23 -10.44
C ILE A 96 -13.05 4.45 -9.14
N MET A 97 -13.54 5.11 -8.10
CA MET A 97 -13.82 4.50 -6.80
C MET A 97 -15.13 5.02 -6.21
N THR A 98 -15.70 4.22 -5.32
CA THR A 98 -16.89 4.58 -4.54
C THR A 98 -16.48 4.82 -3.09
N GLU A 99 -17.19 5.71 -2.40
CA GLU A 99 -17.02 5.92 -0.96
C GLU A 99 -17.01 4.60 -0.18
N GLY A 100 -16.01 4.45 0.69
CA GLY A 100 -15.75 3.23 1.44
C GLY A 100 -14.84 2.22 0.73
N HIS A 101 -14.62 2.37 -0.58
CA HIS A 101 -13.71 1.51 -1.35
C HIS A 101 -12.51 2.31 -1.90
N GLU A 102 -12.08 3.34 -1.18
CA GLU A 102 -10.95 4.15 -1.60
C GLU A 102 -9.62 3.39 -1.47
N ILE A 103 -8.82 3.43 -2.53
CA ILE A 103 -7.49 2.81 -2.57
C ILE A 103 -6.46 3.65 -1.82
N VAL A 104 -5.35 3.02 -1.42
CA VAL A 104 -4.29 3.65 -0.62
C VAL A 104 -3.75 4.92 -1.27
N ASP A 105 -3.46 4.88 -2.58
CA ASP A 105 -2.90 6.02 -3.31
C ASP A 105 -3.78 7.28 -3.26
N PHE A 106 -5.09 7.10 -3.39
CA PHE A 106 -6.05 8.21 -3.24
C PHE A 106 -6.02 8.79 -1.84
N LYS A 107 -6.01 7.94 -0.80
CA LYS A 107 -6.00 8.36 0.60
C LYS A 107 -4.75 9.18 0.94
N LEU A 108 -3.59 8.85 0.35
CA LEU A 108 -2.32 9.58 0.52
C LEU A 108 -2.39 11.03 0.03
N HIS A 109 -3.41 11.42 -0.73
CA HIS A 109 -3.58 12.80 -1.17
C HIS A 109 -4.28 13.71 -0.14
N PHE A 110 -4.88 13.16 0.91
CA PHE A 110 -5.62 13.90 1.92
C PHE A 110 -4.87 13.93 3.26
N GLN A 111 -4.97 15.03 4.00
CA GLN A 111 -4.45 15.13 5.36
C GLN A 111 -5.39 14.37 6.31
N HIS A 112 -4.83 13.41 7.04
CA HIS A 112 -5.51 12.66 8.11
C HIS A 112 -6.74 11.84 7.66
N TRP A 113 -6.56 10.89 6.73
CA TRP A 113 -7.64 9.97 6.35
C TRP A 113 -8.07 9.07 7.53
N PRO A 114 -9.37 8.99 7.87
CA PRO A 114 -9.86 8.21 9.01
C PRO A 114 -9.71 6.69 8.80
N LYS A 115 -9.14 5.99 9.78
CA LYS A 115 -8.78 4.56 9.68
C LYS A 115 -9.95 3.56 9.79
N ASN A 116 -11.13 3.96 10.28
CA ASN A 116 -12.10 3.01 10.90
C ASN A 116 -13.59 3.09 10.45
N VAL A 117 -13.95 3.80 9.37
CA VAL A 117 -15.38 4.06 9.07
C VAL A 117 -16.05 2.98 8.20
N VAL A 118 -15.29 2.20 7.43
CA VAL A 118 -15.80 1.44 6.29
C VAL A 118 -16.53 0.13 6.65
N GLN A 119 -16.12 -0.56 7.71
CA GLN A 119 -16.56 -1.95 7.96
C GLN A 119 -18.07 -2.08 8.21
N LYS A 120 -18.68 -1.10 8.92
CA LYS A 120 -20.08 -1.17 9.36
C LYS A 120 -21.13 -0.96 8.26
N LEU A 121 -20.80 -0.27 7.17
CA LEU A 121 -21.77 0.08 6.12
C LEU A 121 -21.90 -1.00 5.04
N TYR A 122 -20.79 -1.68 4.74
CA TYR A 122 -20.76 -2.83 3.81
C TYR A 122 -21.62 -4.00 4.33
N GLU A 123 -21.54 -4.27 5.64
CA GLU A 123 -22.35 -5.29 6.32
C GLU A 123 -23.86 -5.00 6.21
N ALA A 124 -24.28 -3.74 6.44
CA ALA A 124 -25.68 -3.33 6.36
C ALA A 124 -26.23 -3.34 4.92
N GLY A 125 -25.41 -3.04 3.91
CA GLY A 125 -25.79 -3.10 2.50
C GLY A 125 -26.01 -4.53 2.00
N ARG A 126 -25.11 -5.45 2.38
CA ARG A 126 -25.18 -6.88 2.02
C ARG A 126 -26.44 -7.55 2.55
N GLN A 127 -26.83 -7.27 3.79
CA GLN A 127 -28.03 -7.84 4.42
C GLN A 127 -29.32 -7.41 3.70
N LYS A 128 -29.42 -6.14 3.29
CA LYS A 128 -30.60 -5.62 2.59
C LYS A 128 -30.78 -6.22 1.20
N VAL A 129 -29.68 -6.37 0.45
CA VAL A 129 -29.71 -7.00 -0.87
C VAL A 129 -30.09 -8.48 -0.77
N ALA A 130 -29.48 -9.22 0.16
CA ALA A 130 -29.80 -10.63 0.37
C ALA A 130 -31.29 -10.87 0.72
N ALA A 131 -31.90 -9.99 1.53
CA ALA A 131 -33.32 -10.07 1.86
C ALA A 131 -34.24 -9.90 0.64
N ILE A 132 -33.92 -8.95 -0.27
CA ILE A 132 -34.72 -8.69 -1.47
C ILE A 132 -34.74 -9.91 -2.41
N PHE A 133 -33.59 -10.53 -2.65
CA PHE A 133 -33.50 -11.69 -3.54
C PHE A 133 -34.18 -12.94 -2.94
N LYS A 134 -34.10 -13.15 -1.61
CA LYS A 134 -34.87 -14.19 -0.92
C LYS A 134 -36.38 -13.98 -1.06
N HIS A 135 -36.86 -12.75 -0.91
CA HIS A 135 -38.29 -12.42 -1.10
C HIS A 135 -38.77 -12.63 -2.54
N GLN A 136 -37.88 -12.56 -3.54
CA GLN A 136 -38.20 -12.81 -4.95
C GLN A 136 -38.09 -14.29 -5.35
N GLY A 137 -37.87 -15.19 -4.39
CA GLY A 137 -37.81 -16.63 -4.64
C GLY A 137 -36.49 -17.14 -5.20
N TYR A 138 -35.44 -16.31 -5.20
CA TYR A 138 -34.09 -16.75 -5.53
C TYR A 138 -33.45 -17.38 -4.30
N ASP A 139 -32.76 -18.51 -4.51
CA ASP A 139 -31.94 -19.11 -3.47
C ASP A 139 -30.65 -18.29 -3.31
N VAL A 140 -30.56 -17.54 -2.22
CA VAL A 140 -29.42 -16.67 -1.92
C VAL A 140 -28.58 -17.34 -0.85
N ALA A 141 -27.50 -17.99 -1.27
CA ALA A 141 -26.44 -18.36 -0.37
C ALA A 141 -25.78 -17.09 0.18
N GLU A 142 -25.65 -16.98 1.50
CA GLU A 142 -24.84 -15.92 2.09
C GLU A 142 -23.40 -16.13 1.63
N ILE A 143 -22.87 -15.16 0.88
CA ILE A 143 -21.42 -15.11 0.58
C ILE A 143 -20.73 -15.24 1.93
N PRO A 144 -19.82 -16.20 2.19
CA PRO A 144 -19.16 -16.29 3.48
C PRO A 144 -18.57 -14.93 3.86
N ASP A 145 -18.64 -14.53 5.13
CA ASP A 145 -17.94 -13.33 5.57
C ASP A 145 -16.51 -13.39 5.05
N ASP A 146 -16.08 -12.31 4.41
CA ASP A 146 -14.67 -12.08 4.05
C ASP A 146 -13.93 -11.77 5.36
N LYS A 147 -13.95 -12.72 6.30
CA LYS A 147 -12.97 -12.76 7.37
C LYS A 147 -11.65 -12.72 6.65
N PRO A 148 -10.75 -11.77 6.97
CA PRO A 148 -9.45 -11.71 6.34
C PRO A 148 -8.88 -13.12 6.42
N ARG A 149 -8.70 -13.76 5.25
CA ARG A 149 -8.11 -15.09 5.21
C ARG A 149 -6.81 -14.95 5.96
N GLN A 150 -6.59 -15.78 6.98
CA GLN A 150 -5.27 -15.85 7.60
C GLN A 150 -4.32 -16.24 6.47
N LEU A 151 -3.56 -15.27 5.97
CA LEU A 151 -2.70 -15.41 4.80
C LEU A 151 -1.58 -16.41 5.05
N ILE A 152 -1.25 -16.61 6.33
CA ILE A 152 -0.24 -17.53 6.84
C ILE A 152 -0.74 -18.14 8.14
N SER A 153 -0.34 -19.39 8.41
CA SER A 153 -0.65 -20.07 9.67
C SER A 153 0.08 -19.41 10.84
N SER A 154 -0.60 -19.22 11.98
CA SER A 154 -0.04 -18.60 13.20
C SER A 154 0.85 -19.52 14.03
N ASN A 155 1.08 -20.76 13.59
CA ASN A 155 1.90 -21.78 14.27
C ASN A 155 3.32 -21.93 13.68
N GLY A 156 3.76 -20.96 12.86
CA GLY A 156 5.06 -21.00 12.22
C GLY A 156 6.23 -20.66 13.15
N CYS A 157 7.43 -20.82 12.61
CA CYS A 157 8.71 -20.57 13.26
C CYS A 157 9.36 -19.32 12.66
N LEU A 158 9.62 -18.33 13.51
CA LEU A 158 10.35 -17.10 13.19
C LEU A 158 11.86 -17.30 13.40
N LYS A 159 12.66 -16.80 12.47
CA LYS A 159 14.10 -16.58 12.60
C LYS A 159 14.44 -15.21 12.03
N VAL A 160 15.29 -14.47 12.72
CA VAL A 160 15.74 -13.15 12.28
C VAL A 160 17.24 -13.09 12.32
N TRP A 161 17.84 -12.56 11.25
CA TRP A 161 19.27 -12.33 11.16
C TRP A 161 19.54 -10.84 10.97
N LEU A 162 20.54 -10.33 11.69
CA LEU A 162 21.13 -9.03 11.42
C LEU A 162 22.11 -9.14 10.25
N VAL A 163 22.12 -8.12 9.39
CA VAL A 163 23.13 -7.94 8.35
C VAL A 163 24.00 -6.75 8.72
N ASP A 164 25.29 -7.01 8.92
CA ASP A 164 26.32 -5.99 9.21
C ASP A 164 27.54 -6.27 8.35
N ARG A 165 27.93 -5.29 7.53
CA ARG A 165 29.13 -5.32 6.66
C ARG A 165 29.22 -6.57 5.78
N GLY A 166 28.07 -7.02 5.27
CA GLY A 166 27.97 -8.22 4.42
C GLY A 166 28.05 -9.56 5.15
N CYS A 167 28.13 -9.54 6.48
CA CYS A 167 27.99 -10.73 7.32
C CYS A 167 26.55 -10.86 7.82
N VAL A 168 26.15 -12.10 8.12
CA VAL A 168 24.82 -12.42 8.64
C VAL A 168 24.96 -13.09 9.99
N THR A 169 24.28 -12.55 11.00
CA THR A 169 24.27 -13.08 12.37
C THR A 169 22.86 -13.47 12.78
N LEU A 170 22.63 -14.73 13.16
CA LEU A 170 21.33 -15.18 13.67
C LEU A 170 21.11 -14.62 15.07
N LEU A 171 20.01 -13.88 15.27
CA LEU A 171 19.65 -13.31 16.56
C LEU A 171 19.12 -14.39 17.51
N CYS A 172 19.39 -14.24 18.81
CA CYS A 172 18.78 -15.10 19.83
C CYS A 172 17.28 -14.81 19.94
N THR A 173 16.52 -15.76 20.50
CA THR A 173 15.05 -15.69 20.54
C THR A 173 14.52 -14.41 21.20
N GLU A 174 15.25 -13.84 22.17
CA GLU A 174 14.89 -12.61 22.89
C GLU A 174 15.10 -11.33 22.04
N GLU A 175 16.04 -11.37 21.10
CA GLU A 175 16.40 -10.26 20.22
C GLU A 175 15.62 -10.28 18.90
N GLN A 176 15.07 -11.42 18.50
CA GLN A 176 14.36 -11.56 17.23
C GLN A 176 13.13 -10.64 17.11
N GLU A 177 12.58 -10.16 18.22
CA GLU A 177 11.44 -9.23 18.25
C GLU A 177 11.86 -7.75 18.33
N GLN A 178 13.16 -7.48 18.27
CA GLN A 178 13.75 -6.15 18.43
C GLN A 178 14.53 -5.78 17.17
N LEU A 179 14.07 -4.77 16.44
CA LEU A 179 14.75 -4.25 15.26
C LEU A 179 15.29 -2.85 15.54
N TYR A 180 16.39 -2.48 14.92
CA TYR A 180 17.01 -1.17 15.05
C TYR A 180 16.97 -0.44 13.70
N ASN A 181 16.55 0.82 13.69
CA ASN A 181 16.39 1.59 12.45
C ASN A 181 17.70 1.91 11.71
N GLY A 182 18.85 1.76 12.36
CA GLY A 182 20.17 1.87 11.76
C GLY A 182 20.62 0.61 11.02
N ASP A 183 19.87 -0.49 11.13
CA ASP A 183 20.29 -1.82 10.69
C ASP A 183 19.39 -2.42 9.60
N CYS A 184 19.88 -3.49 8.98
CA CYS A 184 19.13 -4.29 8.02
C CYS A 184 18.97 -5.72 8.55
N TYR A 185 17.78 -6.29 8.37
CA TYR A 185 17.47 -7.63 8.88
C TYR A 185 16.91 -8.53 7.78
N ILE A 186 17.25 -9.81 7.85
CA ILE A 186 16.59 -10.87 7.10
C ILE A 186 15.64 -11.57 8.07
N ILE A 187 14.39 -11.74 7.68
CA ILE A 187 13.36 -12.37 8.51
C ILE A 187 12.85 -13.58 7.74
N GLN A 188 12.91 -14.76 8.35
CA GLN A 188 12.34 -15.99 7.81
C GLN A 188 11.19 -16.45 8.71
N TYR A 189 10.02 -16.63 8.13
CA TYR A 189 8.89 -17.28 8.77
C TYR A 189 8.55 -18.58 8.05
N SER A 190 8.70 -19.71 8.74
CA SER A 190 8.46 -21.04 8.18
C SER A 190 7.20 -21.67 8.77
N TYR A 191 6.28 -22.13 7.93
CA TYR A 191 5.04 -22.76 8.37
C TYR A 191 4.63 -23.89 7.43
N ALA A 192 3.84 -24.84 7.93
CA ALA A 192 3.30 -25.94 7.14
C ALA A 192 1.79 -25.81 7.01
N GLU A 193 1.27 -25.94 5.80
CA GLU A 193 -0.17 -25.89 5.50
C GLU A 193 -0.50 -26.97 4.46
N ASP A 194 -1.54 -27.78 4.74
CA ASP A 194 -1.95 -28.91 3.91
C ASP A 194 -0.82 -29.87 3.53
N GLY A 195 0.12 -30.10 4.45
CA GLY A 195 1.27 -30.98 4.24
C GLY A 195 2.35 -30.41 3.32
N LYS A 196 2.31 -29.11 3.02
CA LYS A 196 3.34 -28.39 2.25
C LYS A 196 4.06 -27.39 3.14
N ASP A 197 5.37 -27.32 2.98
CA ASP A 197 6.23 -26.36 3.68
C ASP A 197 6.30 -25.04 2.89
N TYR A 198 6.05 -23.94 3.60
CA TYR A 198 6.11 -22.58 3.11
C TYR A 198 7.12 -21.78 3.92
N HIS A 199 7.87 -20.93 3.21
CA HIS A 199 8.86 -20.04 3.78
C HIS A 199 8.63 -18.63 3.27
N LEU A 200 8.39 -17.69 4.17
CA LEU A 200 8.36 -16.26 3.87
C LEU A 200 9.69 -15.65 4.29
N PHE A 201 10.37 -15.00 3.34
CA PHE A 201 11.59 -14.25 3.57
C PHE A 201 11.32 -12.76 3.36
N LEU A 202 11.63 -11.94 4.35
CA LEU A 202 11.49 -10.48 4.28
C LEU A 202 12.83 -9.83 4.58
N ALA A 203 13.31 -9.00 3.67
CA ALA A 203 14.42 -8.08 3.92
C ALA A 203 13.83 -6.80 4.49
N TRP A 204 14.04 -6.54 5.79
CA TRP A 204 13.62 -5.32 6.44
C TRP A 204 14.78 -4.33 6.50
N PHE A 205 14.50 -3.08 6.11
CA PHE A 205 15.49 -2.00 6.09
C PHE A 205 15.09 -0.90 7.05
N GLY A 206 15.94 -0.66 8.04
CA GLY A 206 15.79 0.50 8.90
C GLY A 206 15.96 1.79 8.11
N GLN A 207 15.24 2.84 8.50
CA GLN A 207 15.24 4.12 7.81
C GLN A 207 16.65 4.74 7.71
N ASP A 208 17.47 4.52 8.74
CA ASP A 208 18.82 5.07 8.89
C ASP A 208 19.93 4.07 8.49
N SER A 209 19.57 2.89 7.98
CA SER A 209 20.53 1.88 7.53
C SER A 209 21.32 2.27 6.28
N VAL A 210 22.54 1.75 6.18
CA VAL A 210 23.49 2.06 5.10
C VAL A 210 23.19 1.29 3.81
N GLN A 211 23.55 1.89 2.67
CA GLN A 211 23.22 1.35 1.35
C GLN A 211 23.91 0.01 1.07
N GLU A 212 25.14 -0.16 1.56
CA GLU A 212 25.94 -1.37 1.40
C GLU A 212 25.24 -2.57 2.04
N ASP A 213 24.77 -2.40 3.28
CA ASP A 213 24.07 -3.45 4.01
C ASP A 213 22.72 -3.76 3.38
N ARG A 214 21.95 -2.75 2.93
CA ARG A 214 20.70 -2.98 2.18
C ARG A 214 20.89 -3.88 0.96
N VAL A 215 21.93 -3.61 0.16
CA VAL A 215 22.27 -4.42 -1.03
C VAL A 215 22.69 -5.83 -0.61
N ALA A 216 23.53 -5.95 0.42
CA ALA A 216 23.96 -7.22 0.95
C ALA A 216 22.76 -8.06 1.45
N THR A 217 21.85 -7.47 2.23
CA THR A 217 20.64 -8.12 2.76
C THR A 217 19.79 -8.72 1.65
N VAL A 218 19.55 -7.99 0.55
CA VAL A 218 18.78 -8.54 -0.59
C VAL A 218 19.47 -9.75 -1.19
N SER A 219 20.78 -9.64 -1.48
CA SER A 219 21.53 -10.75 -2.09
C SER A 219 21.59 -11.98 -1.18
N LEU A 220 21.82 -11.77 0.11
CA LEU A 220 21.90 -12.83 1.12
C LEU A 220 20.55 -13.51 1.32
N MET A 221 19.47 -12.73 1.42
CA MET A 221 18.11 -13.26 1.52
C MET A 221 17.76 -14.13 0.31
N SER A 222 18.07 -13.69 -0.91
CA SER A 222 17.85 -14.50 -2.13
C SER A 222 18.59 -15.83 -2.07
N SER A 223 19.88 -15.82 -1.69
CA SER A 223 20.65 -17.05 -1.55
C SER A 223 20.07 -17.99 -0.47
N MET A 224 19.55 -17.45 0.63
CA MET A 224 18.89 -18.26 1.66
C MET A 224 17.58 -18.86 1.14
N ALA A 225 16.76 -18.07 0.44
CA ALA A 225 15.50 -18.51 -0.14
C ALA A 225 15.68 -19.60 -1.20
N ASP A 226 16.75 -19.53 -2.01
CA ASP A 226 17.08 -20.56 -3.00
C ASP A 226 17.55 -21.88 -2.36
N SER A 227 18.08 -21.82 -1.13
CA SER A 227 18.62 -22.99 -0.43
C SER A 227 17.57 -23.81 0.33
N VAL A 228 16.38 -23.25 0.58
CA VAL A 228 15.33 -23.95 1.33
C VAL A 228 14.53 -24.88 0.44
N LYS A 229 14.09 -26.01 1.02
CA LYS A 229 13.15 -26.92 0.37
C LYS A 229 11.73 -26.40 0.61
N GLY A 230 10.84 -26.54 -0.37
CA GLY A 230 9.45 -26.08 -0.25
C GLY A 230 9.21 -24.81 -1.06
N ARG A 231 8.16 -24.05 -0.70
CA ARG A 231 7.79 -22.82 -1.42
C ARG A 231 8.31 -21.61 -0.67
N ALA A 232 9.29 -20.93 -1.25
CA ALA A 232 9.80 -19.66 -0.74
C ALA A 232 9.11 -18.47 -1.42
N VAL A 233 8.74 -17.47 -0.63
CA VAL A 233 8.29 -16.15 -1.08
C VAL A 233 9.25 -15.13 -0.49
N VAL A 234 9.76 -14.21 -1.31
CA VAL A 234 10.67 -13.14 -0.90
C VAL A 234 9.97 -11.78 -0.99
N GLY A 235 10.29 -10.89 -0.06
CA GLY A 235 9.76 -9.53 -0.02
C GLY A 235 10.74 -8.54 0.58
N GLN A 236 10.54 -7.26 0.29
CA GLN A 236 11.31 -6.15 0.87
C GLN A 236 10.37 -5.28 1.68
N VAL A 237 10.82 -4.85 2.85
CA VAL A 237 10.05 -4.05 3.81
C VAL A 237 10.90 -2.87 4.24
N LEU A 238 10.34 -1.67 4.12
CA LEU A 238 10.96 -0.44 4.61
C LEU A 238 10.32 -0.08 5.95
N GLU A 239 11.11 0.46 6.87
CA GLU A 239 10.59 1.00 8.14
C GLU A 239 9.42 1.97 7.89
N GLY A 240 8.34 1.80 8.63
CA GLY A 240 7.12 2.61 8.53
C GLY A 240 6.24 2.26 7.32
N ARG A 241 6.62 1.24 6.54
CA ARG A 241 5.83 0.68 5.42
C ARG A 241 5.65 -0.84 5.56
N GLU A 242 5.59 -1.34 6.79
CA GLU A 242 5.39 -2.74 7.09
C GLU A 242 4.00 -3.22 6.65
N PRO A 243 3.89 -4.29 5.85
CA PRO A 243 2.60 -4.86 5.48
C PRO A 243 1.95 -5.52 6.70
N GLU A 244 0.61 -5.70 6.68
CA GLU A 244 -0.12 -6.38 7.78
C GLU A 244 0.45 -7.76 8.10
N LEU A 245 0.91 -8.48 7.06
CA LEU A 245 1.56 -9.78 7.18
C LEU A 245 2.81 -9.76 8.08
N PHE A 246 3.55 -8.64 8.09
CA PHE A 246 4.73 -8.46 8.93
C PHE A 246 4.37 -8.57 10.41
N PHE A 247 3.30 -7.88 10.82
CA PHE A 247 2.82 -7.91 12.20
C PHE A 247 2.13 -9.22 12.60
N LEU A 248 1.82 -10.10 11.64
CA LEU A 248 1.36 -11.46 11.93
C LEU A 248 2.53 -12.41 12.23
N VAL A 249 3.69 -12.16 11.62
CA VAL A 249 4.91 -12.93 11.80
C VAL A 249 5.53 -12.64 13.18
N PHE A 250 5.56 -11.38 13.58
CA PHE A 250 6.03 -10.95 14.90
C PHE A 250 4.88 -10.98 15.91
N LYS A 251 4.97 -11.80 16.96
CA LYS A 251 3.96 -11.82 18.03
C LYS A 251 4.03 -10.56 18.89
N SER A 252 5.24 -10.04 19.05
CA SER A 252 5.55 -8.72 19.59
C SER A 252 6.70 -8.15 18.76
N LEU A 253 6.67 -6.85 18.48
CA LEU A 253 7.70 -6.16 17.71
C LEU A 253 7.99 -4.81 18.34
N ILE A 254 9.28 -4.53 18.56
CA ILE A 254 9.76 -3.23 19.01
C ILE A 254 10.82 -2.74 18.02
N ILE A 255 10.66 -1.52 17.52
CA ILE A 255 11.65 -0.86 16.67
C ILE A 255 12.35 0.24 17.48
N PHE A 256 13.65 0.08 17.69
CA PHE A 256 14.52 1.02 18.38
C PHE A 256 15.19 1.99 17.41
N LYS A 257 15.58 3.16 17.93
CA LYS A 257 16.44 4.09 17.22
C LYS A 257 17.91 3.77 17.46
N GLY A 258 18.75 4.00 16.44
CA GLY A 258 20.17 3.69 16.47
C GLY A 258 20.47 2.35 15.79
N TRP A 259 21.65 1.79 16.07
CA TRP A 259 22.08 0.47 15.61
C TRP A 259 22.29 -0.45 16.82
N GLN A 260 22.25 -1.75 16.59
CA GLN A 260 22.51 -2.76 17.60
C GLN A 260 24.01 -2.85 17.87
N GLU A 261 24.44 -2.45 19.07
CA GLU A 261 25.84 -2.59 19.50
C GLU A 261 26.11 -4.01 20.01
N TYR A 262 27.00 -4.75 19.34
CA TYR A 262 27.56 -5.98 19.90
C TYR A 262 28.84 -5.66 20.68
N CYS A 263 28.85 -6.02 21.96
CA CYS A 263 30.10 -6.22 22.69
C CYS A 263 30.80 -7.44 22.10
N ILE A 264 31.90 -7.21 21.38
CA ILE A 264 32.82 -8.25 20.89
C ILE A 264 33.59 -8.87 22.06
#